data_AF-A0A437P839-F1
#
_entry.id   AF-A0A437P839-F1
#
_cell.length_a   1.000
_cell.length_b   1.000
_cell.length_c   1.000
_cell.angle_alpha   90.00
_cell.angle_beta   90.00
_cell.angle_gamma   90.00
#
_symmetry.space_group_name_H-M   'P 1'
#
loop_
_entity.id
_entity.type
_entity.pdbx_description
1 polymer ?
#
loop_
_entity_poly.entity_id
_entity_poly.type
_entity_poly.pdbx_seq_one_letter_code
_entity_poly.pdbx_strand_id
1 'polypeptide(L)'
;MTIKAIFEGSTSLRFEVGEPTDLRLTLTFGAGFVSATGIDDIGELIEGFQLDGKAIGFCDRSSFTLVQTGDTVIHRDPDQLIPIPRGAYDRLAALVTDLIRDRCVQDVFEEACLRLAKEAREAAWLPSHDGG
;
A
#
# COMPACT_ATOMS: atom_id res chain seq x y z
N MET A 1 -0.97 1.81 16.17
CA MET A 1 0.44 1.87 16.61
C MET A 1 1.34 2.00 15.39
N THR A 2 2.30 2.93 15.40
CA THR A 2 3.28 3.04 14.30
C THR A 2 4.34 1.97 14.43
N ILE A 3 4.53 1.18 13.37
CA ILE A 3 5.53 0.12 13.30
C ILE A 3 6.84 0.68 12.74
N LYS A 4 6.77 1.40 11.61
CA LYS A 4 7.93 2.02 10.98
C LYS A 4 7.55 3.36 10.37
N ALA A 5 8.44 4.34 10.48
CA ALA A 5 8.30 5.62 9.80
C ALA A 5 9.66 6.04 9.24
N ILE A 6 9.69 6.38 7.96
CA ILE A 6 10.89 6.81 7.23
C ILE A 6 10.63 8.22 6.70
N PHE A 7 11.58 9.12 6.89
CA PHE A 7 11.46 10.51 6.45
C PHE A 7 12.65 10.86 5.57
N GLU A 8 12.39 11.28 4.34
CA GLU A 8 13.41 11.75 3.40
C GLU A 8 12.99 13.07 2.77
N GLY A 9 13.56 14.17 3.27
CA GLY A 9 13.25 15.52 2.79
C GLY A 9 11.77 15.86 2.94
N SER A 10 11.09 16.14 1.81
CA SER A 10 9.65 16.41 1.76
C SER A 10 8.79 15.15 1.56
N THR A 11 9.42 13.97 1.50
CA THR A 11 8.74 12.69 1.39
C THR A 11 8.81 11.93 2.71
N SER A 12 7.73 11.26 3.10
CA SER A 12 7.73 10.39 4.26
C SER A 12 6.85 9.18 4.03
N LEU A 13 7.23 8.08 4.64
CA LEU A 13 6.53 6.82 4.62
C LEU A 13 6.21 6.45 6.06
N ARG A 14 4.99 6.01 6.31
CA ARG A 14 4.57 5.53 7.63
C ARG A 14 3.76 4.25 7.49
N PHE A 15 4.22 3.21 8.18
CA PHE A 15 3.54 1.93 8.31
C PHE A 15 3.00 1.79 9.74
N GLU A 16 1.69 1.61 9.85
CA GLU A 16 0.93 1.59 11.10
C GLU A 16 0.04 0.36 11.15
N VAL A 17 -0.20 -0.15 12.35
CA VAL A 17 -1.24 -1.17 12.62
C VAL A 17 -2.37 -0.53 13.42
N GLY A 18 -3.58 -0.58 12.89
CA GLY A 18 -4.82 -0.13 13.51
C GLY A 18 -5.65 -1.31 14.04
N GLU A 19 -6.48 -1.05 15.05
CA GLU A 19 -7.44 -2.03 15.54
C GLU A 19 -8.72 -2.01 14.68
N PRO A 20 -9.33 -3.17 14.36
CA PRO A 20 -9.03 -4.47 14.94
C PRO A 20 -7.89 -5.26 14.28
N THR A 21 -7.50 -5.04 13.01
CA THR A 21 -6.30 -5.63 12.36
C THR A 21 -5.98 -4.89 11.06
N ASP A 22 -6.28 -3.59 11.00
CA ASP A 22 -6.11 -2.86 9.75
C ASP A 22 -4.69 -2.32 9.63
N LEU A 23 -3.91 -2.88 8.70
CA LEU A 23 -2.60 -2.32 8.37
C LEU A 23 -2.81 -1.06 7.53
N ARG A 24 -2.10 0.01 7.87
CA ARG A 24 -2.12 1.26 7.11
C ARG A 24 -0.72 1.64 6.65
N LEU A 25 -0.57 1.84 5.35
CA LEU A 25 0.64 2.41 4.75
C LEU A 25 0.32 3.81 4.22
N THR A 26 0.96 4.83 4.77
CA THR A 26 0.79 6.24 4.36
C THR A 26 2.08 6.76 3.75
N LEU A 27 2.01 7.25 2.52
CA LEU A 27 3.08 7.89 1.78
C LEU A 27 2.75 9.37 1.63
N THR A 28 3.55 10.26 2.19
CA THR A 28 3.38 11.71 2.07
C THR A 28 4.49 12.28 1.20
N PHE A 29 4.17 13.25 0.36
CA PHE A 29 5.10 14.00 -0.47
C PHE A 29 4.63 15.44 -0.59
N GLY A 30 5.48 16.35 -1.09
CA GLY A 30 5.17 17.79 -1.08
C GLY A 30 3.86 18.21 -1.76
N ALA A 31 3.29 17.37 -2.64
CA ALA A 31 2.04 17.65 -3.36
C ALA A 31 0.81 16.90 -2.81
N GLY A 32 0.96 16.02 -1.81
CA GLY A 32 -0.16 15.24 -1.29
C GLY A 32 0.26 14.03 -0.45
N PHE A 33 -0.68 13.13 -0.22
CA PHE A 33 -0.41 11.86 0.42
C PHE A 33 -1.25 10.76 -0.24
N VAL A 34 -0.75 9.53 -0.18
CA VAL A 34 -1.42 8.30 -0.60
C VAL A 34 -1.46 7.38 0.61
N SER A 35 -2.61 6.77 0.87
CA SER A 35 -2.77 5.83 1.98
C SER A 35 -3.45 4.56 1.51
N ALA A 36 -2.85 3.42 1.79
CA ALA A 36 -3.44 2.09 1.59
C ALA A 36 -3.78 1.48 2.96
N THR A 37 -4.90 0.77 3.01
CA THR A 37 -5.54 0.25 4.23
C THR A 37 -5.91 -1.20 3.97
N GLY A 38 -5.43 -2.14 4.80
CA GLY A 38 -5.52 -3.58 4.56
C GLY A 38 -4.32 -4.17 3.79
N ILE A 39 -4.12 -5.48 3.97
CA ILE A 39 -2.97 -6.23 3.43
C ILE A 39 -2.96 -6.21 1.90
N ASP A 40 -4.13 -6.40 1.28
CA ASP A 40 -4.30 -6.46 -0.17
C ASP A 40 -3.88 -5.12 -0.80
N ASP A 41 -4.55 -4.04 -0.39
CA ASP A 41 -4.30 -2.66 -0.81
C ASP A 41 -2.83 -2.23 -0.61
N ILE A 42 -2.22 -2.61 0.52
CA ILE A 42 -0.80 -2.32 0.80
C ILE A 42 0.13 -3.10 -0.14
N GLY A 43 -0.17 -4.38 -0.38
CA GLY A 43 0.58 -5.20 -1.35
C GLY A 43 0.54 -4.58 -2.74
N GLU A 44 -0.64 -4.17 -3.19
CA GLU A 44 -0.85 -3.50 -4.48
C GLU A 44 -0.10 -2.18 -4.59
N LEU A 45 -0.14 -1.38 -3.53
CA LEU A 45 0.62 -0.13 -3.44
C LEU A 45 2.12 -0.40 -3.62
N ILE A 46 2.67 -1.35 -2.85
CA ILE A 46 4.08 -1.72 -2.89
C ILE A 46 4.47 -2.17 -4.31
N GLU A 47 3.70 -3.07 -4.92
CA GLU A 47 3.92 -3.54 -6.29
C GLU A 47 3.90 -2.37 -7.29
N GLY A 48 2.96 -1.42 -7.14
CA GLY A 48 2.86 -0.22 -7.97
C GLY A 48 4.09 0.69 -7.90
N PHE A 49 4.75 0.77 -6.74
CA PHE A 49 6.01 1.52 -6.57
C PHE A 49 7.25 0.70 -6.99
N GLN A 50 7.17 -0.62 -7.09
CA GLN A 50 8.25 -1.51 -7.53
C GLN A 50 8.35 -1.69 -9.05
N LEU A 51 7.41 -1.16 -9.84
CA LEU A 51 7.46 -1.19 -11.30
C LEU A 51 8.65 -0.35 -11.81
N ASP A 52 9.80 -1.01 -11.93
CA ASP A 52 11.10 -0.50 -12.39
C ASP A 52 11.02 0.01 -13.84
N GLY A 53 10.42 1.18 -14.04
CA GLY A 53 10.47 2.01 -15.26
C GLY A 53 10.07 1.38 -16.60
N LYS A 54 9.76 0.08 -16.66
CA LYS A 54 9.68 -0.70 -17.90
C LYS A 54 8.32 -0.66 -18.56
N ALA A 55 7.30 -0.32 -17.80
CA ALA A 55 6.01 0.15 -18.26
C ALA A 55 5.24 0.42 -16.97
N ILE A 56 5.07 1.69 -16.58
CA ILE A 56 3.97 2.07 -15.69
C ILE A 56 2.71 2.00 -16.56
N GLY A 57 2.41 0.78 -17.02
CA GLY A 57 1.22 0.44 -17.77
C GLY A 57 0.15 0.20 -16.73
N PHE A 58 -0.89 1.02 -16.78
CA PHE A 58 -2.19 0.82 -16.16
C PHE A 58 -2.21 -0.34 -15.16
N CYS A 59 -1.70 -0.11 -13.95
CA CYS A 59 -2.15 -0.93 -12.84
C CYS A 59 -3.58 -0.48 -12.58
N ASP A 60 -4.54 -1.11 -13.23
CA ASP A 60 -5.96 -0.99 -12.89
C ASP A 60 -6.23 -2.16 -11.95
N ARG A 61 -5.98 -1.95 -10.66
CA ARG A 61 -6.52 -2.82 -9.62
C ARG A 61 -7.53 -2.00 -8.83
N SER A 62 -8.52 -2.67 -8.26
CA SER A 62 -9.91 -2.22 -8.05
C SER A 62 -10.14 -0.81 -7.46
N SER A 63 -9.13 -0.17 -6.85
CA SER A 63 -9.15 1.25 -6.41
C SER A 63 -7.83 2.01 -6.60
N PHE A 64 -6.77 1.40 -7.15
CA PHE A 64 -5.44 2.00 -7.25
C PHE A 64 -4.98 2.04 -8.70
N THR A 65 -4.74 3.24 -9.22
CA THR A 65 -4.17 3.41 -10.57
C THR A 65 -2.98 4.36 -10.60
N LEU A 66 -1.88 3.93 -11.21
CA LEU A 66 -0.73 4.78 -11.52
C LEU A 66 -0.60 4.95 -13.03
N VAL A 67 -0.62 6.20 -13.49
CA VAL A 67 -0.43 6.56 -14.90
C VAL A 67 0.77 7.47 -15.02
N GLN A 68 1.82 7.02 -15.69
CA GLN A 68 2.96 7.90 -15.98
C GLN A 68 2.68 8.76 -17.22
N THR A 69 2.85 10.07 -17.08
CA THR A 69 2.80 11.05 -18.17
C THR A 69 4.04 11.93 -18.13
N GLY A 70 5.02 11.65 -18.99
CA GLY A 70 6.30 12.36 -19.02
C GLY A 70 7.05 12.26 -17.68
N ASP A 71 7.34 13.41 -17.06
CA ASP A 71 8.03 13.54 -15.77
C ASP A 71 7.06 13.55 -14.56
N THR A 72 5.81 13.15 -14.75
CA THR A 72 4.82 13.10 -13.66
C THR A 72 4.13 11.75 -13.66
N VAL A 73 3.95 11.17 -12.47
CA VAL A 73 3.16 9.98 -12.23
C VAL A 73 1.84 10.42 -11.60
N ILE A 74 0.72 10.19 -12.28
CA ILE A 74 -0.60 10.48 -11.75
C ILE A 74 -1.07 9.25 -10.98
N HIS A 75 -1.21 9.41 -9.68
CA HIS A 75 -1.94 8.46 -8.86
C HIS A 75 -3.43 8.81 -8.93
N ARG A 76 -4.22 7.88 -9.45
CA ARG A 76 -5.67 7.97 -9.52
C ARG A 76 -6.25 7.03 -8.47
N ASP A 77 -6.85 7.66 -7.49
CA ASP A 77 -7.76 7.07 -6.51
C ASP A 77 -9.20 7.30 -7.01
N PRO A 78 -10.19 6.48 -6.60
CA PRO A 78 -11.60 6.70 -6.94
C PRO A 78 -12.10 8.13 -6.65
N ASP A 79 -11.58 8.82 -5.64
CA ASP A 79 -12.01 10.17 -5.27
C ASP A 79 -11.08 11.29 -5.77
N GLN A 80 -9.80 10.99 -6.01
CA GLN A 80 -8.78 12.02 -6.28
C GLN A 80 -7.74 11.64 -7.34
N LEU A 81 -7.30 12.64 -8.11
CA LEU A 81 -6.17 12.56 -9.01
C LEU A 81 -4.99 13.33 -8.39
N ILE A 82 -3.98 12.60 -7.94
CA ILE A 82 -2.80 13.18 -7.30
C ILE A 82 -1.61 13.14 -8.26
N PRO A 83 -1.17 14.28 -8.80
CA PRO A 83 0.05 14.35 -9.59
C PRO A 83 1.29 14.25 -8.70
N ILE A 84 2.10 13.24 -8.93
CA ILE A 84 3.36 12.98 -8.23
C ILE A 84 4.52 13.28 -9.19
N PRO A 85 5.38 14.27 -8.91
CA PRO A 85 6.55 14.52 -9.75
C PRO A 85 7.48 13.29 -9.74
N ARG A 86 8.11 12.96 -10.89
CA ARG A 86 8.90 11.74 -11.05
C ARG A 86 9.99 11.60 -9.98
N GLY A 87 10.67 12.70 -9.65
CA GLY A 87 11.68 12.71 -8.60
C GLY A 87 11.12 12.43 -7.19
N ALA A 88 9.85 12.72 -6.91
CA ALA A 88 9.21 12.31 -5.66
C ALA A 88 8.77 10.84 -5.72
N TYR A 89 8.25 10.38 -6.87
CA TYR A 89 7.91 8.97 -7.06
C TYR A 89 9.14 8.06 -6.89
N ASP A 90 10.28 8.43 -7.46
CA ASP A 90 11.53 7.67 -7.35
C ASP A 90 12.00 7.53 -5.88
N ARG A 91 11.92 8.63 -5.12
CA ARG A 91 12.18 8.61 -3.67
C ARG A 91 11.18 7.74 -2.93
N LEU A 92 9.89 7.86 -3.22
CA LEU A 92 8.87 7.00 -2.61
C LEU A 92 9.11 5.53 -2.92
N ALA A 93 9.49 5.19 -4.15
CA ALA A 93 9.85 3.83 -4.54
C ALA A 93 11.07 3.31 -3.77
N ALA A 94 12.08 4.16 -3.55
CA ALA A 94 13.23 3.83 -2.72
C ALA A 94 12.82 3.62 -1.24
N LEU A 95 11.96 4.48 -0.69
CA LEU A 95 11.43 4.36 0.67
C LEU A 95 10.59 3.08 0.85
N VAL A 96 9.74 2.76 -0.11
CA VAL A 96 8.97 1.51 -0.13
C VAL A 96 9.90 0.31 -0.21
N THR A 97 10.97 0.40 -1.00
CA THR A 97 12.00 -0.65 -1.09
C THR A 97 12.73 -0.85 0.23
N ASP A 98 13.04 0.22 0.98
CA ASP A 98 13.61 0.10 2.33
C ASP A 98 12.61 -0.50 3.33
N LEU A 99 11.33 -0.09 3.23
CA LEU A 99 10.26 -0.61 4.07
C LEU A 99 10.14 -2.13 3.94
N ILE A 100 10.05 -2.65 2.72
CA ILE A 100 9.89 -4.11 2.50
C ILE A 100 11.13 -4.91 2.86
N ARG A 101 12.31 -4.28 2.94
CA ARG A 101 13.55 -4.92 3.40
C ARG A 101 13.62 -4.97 4.93
N ASP A 102 12.75 -4.24 5.62
CA ASP A 102 12.69 -4.23 7.06
C ASP A 102 12.07 -5.51 7.60
N ARG A 103 12.83 -6.20 8.46
CA ARG A 103 12.38 -7.47 9.04
C ARG A 103 11.16 -7.32 9.93
N CYS A 104 11.01 -6.20 10.64
CA CYS A 104 9.87 -5.97 11.52
C CYS A 104 8.59 -5.77 10.72
N VAL A 105 8.69 -5.08 9.57
CA VAL A 105 7.55 -4.91 8.66
C VAL A 105 7.16 -6.24 8.03
N GLN A 106 8.13 -7.03 7.58
CA GLN A 106 7.88 -8.37 7.02
C GLN A 106 7.14 -9.27 8.03
N ASP A 107 7.61 -9.30 9.28
CA ASP A 107 7.03 -10.11 10.35
C ASP A 107 5.57 -9.71 10.62
N VAL A 108 5.30 -8.40 10.76
CA VAL A 108 3.94 -7.87 10.96
C VAL A 108 3.04 -8.17 9.76
N PHE A 109 3.55 -8.05 8.54
CA PHE A 109 2.79 -8.32 7.32
C PHE A 109 2.47 -9.81 7.18
N GLU A 110 3.42 -10.69 7.51
CA GLU A 110 3.23 -12.14 7.54
C GLU A 110 2.21 -12.56 8.61
N GLU A 111 2.31 -12.02 9.83
CA GLU A 111 1.33 -12.26 10.90
C GLU A 111 -0.08 -11.84 10.50
N ALA A 112 -0.21 -10.68 9.84
CA ALA A 112 -1.49 -10.19 9.34
C ALA A 112 -2.06 -11.11 8.24
N CYS A 113 -1.21 -11.55 7.29
CA CYS A 113 -1.58 -12.52 6.25
C CYS A 113 -2.06 -13.86 6.84
N LEU A 114 -1.33 -14.40 7.82
CA LEU A 114 -1.69 -15.65 8.49
C LEU A 114 -3.02 -15.54 9.23
N ARG A 115 -3.28 -14.40 9.89
CA ARG A 115 -4.57 -14.12 10.53
C ARG A 115 -5.70 -14.03 9.51
N LEU A 116 -5.53 -13.25 8.45
CA LEU A 116 -6.53 -13.12 7.39
C LEU A 116 -6.89 -14.49 6.79
N ALA A 117 -5.90 -15.34 6.55
CA ALA A 117 -6.10 -16.70 6.07
C ALA A 117 -6.85 -17.59 7.09
N LYS A 118 -6.57 -17.42 8.40
CA LYS A 118 -7.28 -18.10 9.48
C LYS A 118 -8.75 -17.66 9.55
N GLU A 119 -9.02 -16.36 9.50
CA GLU A 119 -10.37 -15.78 9.54
C GLU A 119 -11.18 -16.19 8.30
N ALA A 120 -10.57 -16.13 7.11
CA ALA A 120 -11.20 -16.61 5.88
C ALA A 120 -11.53 -18.11 5.95
N ARG A 121 -10.63 -18.91 6.57
CA ARG A 121 -10.90 -20.32 6.81
C ARG A 121 -12.02 -20.52 7.82
N GLU A 122 -12.07 -19.78 8.92
CA GLU A 122 -13.14 -19.87 9.91
C GLU A 122 -14.49 -19.44 9.31
N ALA A 123 -14.51 -18.38 8.50
CA ALA A 123 -15.70 -17.93 7.77
C ALA A 123 -16.20 -18.96 6.74
N ALA A 124 -15.29 -19.65 6.05
CA ALA A 124 -15.64 -20.71 5.11
C ALA A 124 -16.19 -21.99 5.79
N TRP A 125 -15.94 -22.18 7.08
CA TRP A 125 -16.36 -23.35 7.85
C TRP A 125 -17.66 -23.11 8.64
N LEU A 126 -18.15 -21.88 8.72
CA LEU A 126 -19.47 -21.58 9.24
C LEU A 126 -20.51 -21.96 8.19
N PRO A 127 -21.33 -23.01 8.39
CA PRO A 127 -22.47 -23.24 7.51
C PRO A 127 -23.36 -22.00 7.60
N SER A 128 -23.74 -21.43 6.46
CA SER A 128 -24.83 -20.47 6.40
C SER A 128 -26.03 -21.15 7.05
N HIS A 129 -26.37 -20.74 8.28
CA HIS A 129 -27.65 -21.08 8.88
C HIS A 129 -28.70 -20.25 8.14
N ASP A 130 -28.99 -20.67 6.92
CA ASP A 130 -30.21 -20.30 6.21
C ASP A 130 -31.33 -21.09 6.89
N GLY A 131 -31.84 -20.52 7.98
CA GLY A 131 -32.98 -21.06 8.72
C GLY A 131 -34.24 -20.63 7.99
N GLY A 132 -34.73 -21.50 7.11
CA GLY A 132 -36.10 -21.48 6.59
C GLY A 132 -37.12 -22.01 7.58
#